data_AF-A0A023WV28-F1
#
_entry.id   AF-A0A023WV28-F1
#
_cell.length_a   1.000
_cell.length_b   1.000
_cell.length_c   1.000
_cell.angle_alpha   90.00
_cell.angle_beta   90.00
_cell.angle_gamma   90.00
#
_symmetry.space_group_name_H-M   'P 1'
#
loop_
_entity.id
_entity.type
_entity.pdbx_description
1 polymer ?
#
loop_
_entity_poly.entity_id
_entity_poly.type
_entity_poly.pdbx_seq_one_letter_code
_entity_poly.pdbx_strand_id
1 'polypeptide(L)' 'MGPRKLRTRLRELGLLNHAGELISTERGQGRLFVDTRSRWNPAINSYTHYGVVMATEAGIGWLAEQLGITVTKKDAAA' A
#
# COMPACT_ATOMS: atom_id res chain seq x y z
N MET A 1 9.64 -5.79 -9.27
CA MET A 1 10.01 -5.76 -7.83
C MET A 1 9.09 -6.67 -7.05
N GLY A 2 9.59 -7.49 -6.11
CA GLY A 2 8.74 -8.37 -5.29
C GLY A 2 8.11 -7.69 -4.06
N PRO A 3 7.07 -8.28 -3.44
CA PRO A 3 6.30 -7.64 -2.35
C PRO A 3 7.12 -7.22 -1.12
N ARG A 4 8.09 -8.05 -0.69
CA ARG A 4 8.97 -7.73 0.45
C ARG A 4 9.86 -6.51 0.19
N LYS A 5 10.45 -6.44 -1.01
CA LYS A 5 11.31 -5.33 -1.42
C LYS A 5 10.50 -4.03 -1.51
N LEU A 6 9.30 -4.08 -2.08
CA LEU A 6 8.38 -2.94 -2.11
C LEU A 6 8.11 -2.41 -0.70
N ARG A 7 7.69 -3.28 0.23
CA ARG A 7 7.37 -2.86 1.60
C ARG A 7 8.57 -2.24 2.33
N THR A 8 9.76 -2.74 2.07
CA THR A 8 11.00 -2.16 2.63
C THR A 8 11.23 -0.75 2.10
N ARG A 9 11.13 -0.56 0.78
CA ARG A 9 11.23 0.78 0.16
C ARG A 9 10.18 1.75 0.68
N LEU A 10 8.94 1.31 0.87
CA LEU A 10 7.88 2.16 1.41
C LEU A 10 8.15 2.60 2.86
N ARG A 11 8.86 1.79 3.67
CA ARG A 11 9.32 2.22 5.00
C ARG A 11 10.48 3.20 4.93
N GLU A 12 11.44 2.97 4.03
CA GLU A 12 12.57 3.88 3.80
C GLU A 12 12.11 5.25 3.31
N LEU A 13 11.03 5.30 2.52
CA LEU A 13 10.35 6.53 2.09
C LEU A 13 9.50 7.17 3.20
N GLY A 14 9.41 6.56 4.39
CA GLY A 14 8.61 7.04 5.50
C GLY A 14 7.09 6.88 5.30
N LEU A 15 6.61 6.08 4.35
CA LEU A 15 5.17 5.93 4.10
C LEU A 15 4.53 4.89 5.02
N LEU A 16 5.30 3.89 5.39
CA LEU A 16 4.88 2.83 6.31
C LEU A 16 5.71 2.86 7.59
N ASN A 17 5.09 2.54 8.72
CA ASN A 17 5.79 2.27 9.96
C ASN A 17 6.43 0.86 9.96
N HIS A 18 7.10 0.51 11.06
CA HIS A 18 7.71 -0.81 11.23
C HIS A 18 6.69 -1.96 11.12
N ALA A 19 5.47 -1.76 11.64
CA ALA A 19 4.36 -2.71 11.54
C ALA A 19 3.79 -2.87 10.11
N GLY A 20 4.20 -1.99 9.16
CA GLY A 20 3.71 -2.01 7.78
C GLY A 20 2.38 -1.27 7.60
N GLU A 21 2.01 -0.42 8.55
CA GLU A 21 0.81 0.41 8.52
C GLU A 21 1.13 1.79 7.93
N LEU A 22 0.14 2.39 7.26
CA LEU A 22 0.24 3.75 6.75
C LEU A 22 0.43 4.74 7.90
N ILE A 23 1.50 5.53 7.85
CA ILE A 23 1.76 6.55 8.86
C ILE A 23 0.69 7.64 8.85
N SER A 24 0.49 8.32 9.98
CA SER A 24 -0.60 9.28 10.15
C SER A 24 -0.53 10.47 9.19
N THR A 25 0.68 10.97 8.89
CA THR A 25 0.87 12.15 8.01
C THR A 25 0.44 11.88 6.58
N GLU A 26 0.53 10.63 6.11
CA GLU A 26 0.15 10.23 4.76
C GLU A 26 -1.36 10.00 4.60
N ARG A 27 -2.11 9.94 5.71
CA ARG A 27 -3.56 9.79 5.68
C ARG A 27 -4.22 11.09 5.26
N GLY A 28 -5.23 11.00 4.39
CA GLY A 28 -6.00 12.16 3.93
C GLY A 28 -5.35 12.96 2.79
N GLN A 29 -4.13 12.61 2.35
CA GLN A 29 -3.46 13.28 1.23
C GLN A 29 -3.99 12.84 -0.16
N GLY A 30 -5.01 11.98 -0.23
CA GLY A 30 -5.62 11.52 -1.48
C GLY A 30 -4.80 10.49 -2.29
N ARG A 31 -3.60 10.12 -1.82
CA ARG A 31 -2.69 9.18 -2.50
C ARG A 31 -2.83 7.74 -2.02
N LEU A 32 -2.85 7.57 -0.70
CA LEU A 32 -2.90 6.26 -0.04
C LEU A 32 -4.08 6.25 0.94
N PHE A 33 -4.68 5.08 1.11
CA PHE A 33 -5.70 4.85 2.12
C PHE A 33 -5.56 3.48 2.76
N VAL A 34 -6.24 3.25 3.89
CA VAL A 34 -6.26 1.96 4.56
C VAL A 34 -7.64 1.36 4.42
N ASP A 35 -7.70 0.17 3.82
CA ASP A 35 -8.87 -0.68 3.78
C ASP A 35 -8.81 -1.66 4.96
N THR A 36 -9.68 -1.48 5.95
CA THR A 36 -9.72 -2.32 7.15
C THR A 36 -10.48 -3.61 6.86
N ARG A 37 -9.81 -4.74 7.06
CA ARG A 37 -10.35 -6.07 6.81
C ARG A 37 -10.35 -6.92 8.07
N SER A 38 -11.17 -7.94 8.06
CA SER A 38 -11.21 -8.97 9.09
C SER A 38 -11.24 -10.35 8.46
N ARG A 39 -10.59 -11.32 9.09
CA ARG A 39 -10.72 -12.73 8.74
C ARG A 39 -10.93 -13.56 9.99
N TRP A 40 -11.68 -14.65 9.89
CA TRP A 40 -11.73 -15.64 10.95
C TRP A 40 -10.33 -16.28 11.13
N ASN A 41 -9.88 -16.38 12.38
CA ASN A 41 -8.61 -17.00 12.71
C ASN A 41 -8.84 -18.19 13.67
N PRO A 42 -8.73 -19.43 13.17
CA PRO A 42 -9.03 -20.61 13.97
C PRO A 42 -8.05 -20.83 15.13
N ALA A 43 -6.82 -20.29 15.04
CA ALA A 43 -5.81 -20.47 16.09
C ALA A 43 -6.15 -19.71 17.38
N ILE A 44 -6.92 -18.62 17.28
CA ILE A 44 -7.38 -17.81 18.41
C ILE A 44 -8.90 -17.86 18.61
N ASN A 45 -9.59 -18.70 17.81
CA ASN A 45 -11.05 -18.85 17.79
C ASN A 45 -11.80 -17.50 17.75
N SER A 46 -11.31 -16.55 16.95
CA SER A 46 -11.84 -15.18 16.86
C SER A 46 -11.47 -14.52 15.53
N TYR A 47 -12.06 -13.35 15.24
CA TYR A 47 -11.68 -12.54 14.07
C TYR A 47 -10.35 -11.80 14.31
N THR A 48 -9.45 -11.87 13.33
CA THR A 48 -8.26 -11.02 13.26
C THR A 48 -8.54 -9.85 12.33
N HIS A 49 -8.34 -8.63 12.84
CA HIS A 49 -8.51 -7.37 12.10
C HIS A 49 -7.16 -6.85 11.62
N TYR A 50 -7.08 -6.36 10.39
CA TYR A 50 -5.86 -5.81 9.81
C TYR A 50 -6.17 -4.75 8.76
N GLY A 51 -5.30 -3.75 8.65
CA GLY A 51 -5.35 -2.75 7.59
C GLY A 51 -4.57 -3.17 6.36
N VAL A 52 -5.14 -2.98 5.17
CA VAL A 52 -4.42 -3.09 3.90
C VAL A 52 -4.19 -1.69 3.36
N VAL A 53 -2.93 -1.32 3.14
CA VAL A 53 -2.61 -0.04 2.50
C VAL A 53 -2.84 -0.16 1.00
N MET A 54 -3.73 0.69 0.50
CA MET A 54 -4.15 0.77 -0.88
C MET A 54 -3.65 2.08 -1.49
N ALA A 55 -3.40 2.08 -2.80
CA ALA A 55 -3.09 3.28 -3.56
C ALA A 55 -4.29 3.69 -4.40
N THR A 56 -4.58 4.99 -4.46
CA THR A 56 -5.51 5.56 -5.44
C THR A 56 -4.86 5.60 -6.82
N GLU A 57 -5.62 5.93 -7.86
CA GLU A 57 -5.04 6.12 -9.20
C GLU A 57 -3.96 7.22 -9.20
N ALA A 58 -4.22 8.34 -8.52
CA ALA A 58 -3.23 9.40 -8.30
C ALA A 58 -2.02 8.90 -7.48
N GLY A 59 -2.28 8.07 -6.46
CA GLY A 59 -1.23 7.45 -5.65
C GLY A 59 -0.30 6.53 -6.44
N ILE A 60 -0.80 5.82 -7.45
CA ILE A 60 0.01 4.96 -8.31
C ILE A 60 1.02 5.78 -9.11
N GLY A 61 0.58 6.87 -9.76
CA GLY A 61 1.46 7.75 -10.51
C GLY A 61 2.54 8.36 -9.62
N TRP A 62 2.14 8.89 -8.46
CA TRP A 62 3.07 9.45 -7.49
C TRP A 62 4.07 8.40 -6.95
N LEU A 63 3.62 7.20 -6.59
CA LEU A 63 4.51 6.12 -6.11
C LEU A 63 5.54 5.72 -7.16
N ALA A 64 5.15 5.72 -8.44
CA ALA A 64 6.04 5.40 -9.54
C ALA A 64 7.23 6.36 -9.62
N GLU A 65 6.98 7.66 -9.47
CA GLU A 65 8.02 8.69 -9.39
C GLU A 65 8.95 8.45 -8.20
N GLN A 66 8.39 8.22 -7.00
CA GLN A 66 9.19 7.98 -5.79
C GLN A 66 10.06 6.71 -5.88
N LEU A 67 9.63 5.71 -6.65
CA LEU A 67 10.33 4.45 -6.84
C LEU A 67 11.22 4.44 -8.08
N GLY A 68 11.20 5.50 -8.90
CA GLY A 68 11.92 5.55 -10.18
C GLY A 68 11.44 4.48 -11.18
N ILE A 69 10.14 4.16 -11.16
CA ILE A 69 9.54 3.13 -12.01
C ILE A 69 8.72 3.83 -13.11
N THR A 70 8.95 3.45 -14.36
CA THR A 70 8.08 3.88 -15.47
C THR A 70 6.78 3.08 -15.45
N VAL A 71 5.63 3.77 -15.33
CA VAL A 71 4.31 3.14 -15.50
C VAL A 71 3.93 3.21 -16.97
N THR A 72 3.87 2.05 -17.62
CA THR A 72 3.37 1.94 -18.99
C THR A 72 1.88 1.60 -18.95
N LYS A 73 1.02 2.47 -19.51
CA LYS A 73 -0.33 2.06 -19.88
C LYS A 73 -0.21 1.23 -21.16
N LYS A 74 -0.64 -0.03 -21.09
CA LYS A 74 -0.81 -0.82 -22.31
C LYS A 74 -2.11 -0.32 -22.92
N ASP A 75 -2.02 0.40 -24.04
CA ASP A 75 -3.20 0.84 -24.77
C ASP A 75 -4.12 -0.37 -25.02
N ALA A 76 -5.41 -0.19 -24.75
CA ALA A 76 -6.41 -1.17 -25.14
C ALA A 76 -6.31 -1.28 -26.66
N ALA A 77 -6.01 -2.49 -27.17
CA ALA A 77 -6.04 -2.77 -28.59
C ALA A 77 -7.40 -2.30 -29.15
N ALA A 78 -7.35 -1.39 -30.12
CA ALA A 78 -8.50 -0.86 -30.85
C ALA A 78 -9.20 -1.96 -31.64
#